data_AF-A0A528JUQ0-F1
#
_entry.id   AF-A0A528JUQ0-F1
#
_cell.length_a   1.000
_cell.length_b   1.000
_cell.length_c   1.000
_cell.angle_alpha   90.00
_cell.angle_beta   90.00
_cell.angle_gamma   90.00
#
_symmetry.space_group_name_H-M   'P 1'
#
loop_
_entity.id
_entity.type
_entity.pdbx_description
1 polymer ?
#
loop_
_entity_poly.entity_id
_entity_poly.type
_entity_poly.pdbx_seq_one_letter_code
_entity_poly.pdbx_strand_id
1 'polypeptide(L)'
;YVPVRPAQLPVTTRMVVDLKGNGGSLRVDKELLAASVLDGASVSVGISQAAAFDVPSLLMTLDRYPYGCAEQTTSRAMPLLYVNEMASGVGIASDADLHGRIQDAIYKVLSYQASAGSFGLWGPGSGDLWLDAYVTDFLTRAREQKYDVPAQAMNQALSNLQNAIGYDQDVKDRGSEIAYALYVLARNKKASIGDLRYYADTQLEAFTSPMAVAQLAAGLALYGDTQRSEATFQAALQLASSSSAYDDYRSDYGSPLRDGAAMLALAAESKPVPTIVPALIKLVTQERAAVRWTSTQDESWMLLAARALKAGNDSIALTINGAPHAGAYSDQIAGSDIANSPLTVANTGSNPLQAVVTTVASPIQPLPASGDGFTIGRTYYKLDGTEANVTEATQNERYVVVLNIYEQNKWPSRLVITDLL
;
A
#
# COMPACT_ATOMS: atom_id res chain seq x y z
N TYR A 1 -13.28 23.82 21.14
CA TYR A 1 -11.90 23.43 20.81
C TYR A 1 -11.74 23.62 19.32
N VAL A 2 -10.82 24.47 18.87
CA VAL A 2 -10.53 24.61 17.44
C VAL A 2 -9.31 23.72 17.17
N PRO A 3 -9.42 22.72 16.28
CA PRO A 3 -8.27 21.86 15.95
C PRO A 3 -7.17 22.71 15.29
N VAL A 4 -5.95 22.58 15.78
CA VAL A 4 -4.76 23.23 15.22
C VAL A 4 -4.09 22.25 14.27
N ARG A 5 -3.69 22.72 13.08
CA ARG A 5 -2.94 21.94 12.09
C ARG A 5 -1.77 22.75 11.54
N PRO A 6 -0.64 22.12 11.18
CA PRO A 6 0.44 22.81 10.48
C PRO A 6 -0.02 23.40 9.15
N ALA A 7 0.58 24.53 8.75
CA ALA A 7 0.31 25.18 7.46
C ALA A 7 0.86 24.39 6.25
N GLN A 8 1.72 23.42 6.51
CA GLN A 8 2.34 22.55 5.50
C GLN A 8 1.87 21.10 5.72
N LEU A 9 1.64 20.37 4.63
CA LEU A 9 1.39 18.93 4.72
C LEU A 9 2.61 18.20 5.30
N PRO A 10 2.39 17.13 6.09
CA PRO A 10 3.49 16.34 6.60
C PRO A 10 4.24 15.63 5.45
N VAL A 11 5.55 15.54 5.59
CA VAL A 11 6.44 14.83 4.67
C VAL A 11 6.90 13.54 5.31
N THR A 12 6.79 12.44 4.57
CA THR A 12 7.34 11.14 4.95
C THR A 12 8.79 11.05 4.46
N THR A 13 9.73 10.78 5.36
CA THR A 13 11.13 10.50 5.04
C THR A 13 11.50 9.14 5.58
N ARG A 14 12.07 8.27 4.73
CA ARG A 14 12.54 6.94 5.11
C ARG A 14 14.06 6.88 4.98
N MET A 15 14.73 6.43 6.04
CA MET A 15 16.17 6.19 6.08
C MET A 15 16.45 4.73 6.43
N VAL A 16 17.42 4.12 5.75
CA VAL A 16 17.93 2.79 6.08
C VAL A 16 19.35 2.94 6.60
N VAL A 17 19.63 2.35 7.75
CA VAL A 17 20.92 2.44 8.44
C VAL A 17 21.46 1.04 8.67
N ASP A 18 22.67 0.77 8.20
CA ASP A 18 23.35 -0.49 8.46
C ASP A 18 23.87 -0.54 9.91
N LEU A 19 23.39 -1.54 10.66
CA LEU A 19 23.86 -1.89 12.00
C LEU A 19 24.86 -3.03 11.91
N LYS A 20 26.15 -2.71 11.94
CA LYS A 20 27.24 -3.71 11.99
C LYS A 20 27.03 -4.68 13.15
N GLY A 21 27.35 -5.95 12.94
CA GLY A 21 27.38 -6.93 14.02
C GLY A 21 28.42 -6.58 15.09
N ASN A 22 28.22 -7.09 16.30
CA ASN A 22 29.09 -6.91 17.46
C ASN A 22 29.26 -5.45 17.91
N GLY A 23 28.18 -4.67 17.92
CA GLY A 23 28.11 -3.35 18.55
C GLY A 23 27.80 -2.17 17.63
N GLY A 24 27.42 -2.40 16.37
CA GLY A 24 26.91 -1.33 15.51
C GLY A 24 25.64 -0.73 16.10
N SER A 25 25.58 0.60 16.20
CA SER A 25 24.51 1.31 16.92
C SER A 25 23.91 2.45 16.13
N LEU A 26 22.62 2.69 16.35
CA LEU A 26 21.86 3.83 15.87
C LEU A 26 21.29 4.59 17.07
N ARG A 27 21.43 5.91 17.04
CA ARG A 27 20.74 6.82 17.95
C ARG A 27 19.72 7.63 17.16
N VAL A 28 18.50 7.66 17.68
CA VAL A 28 17.34 8.36 17.12
C VAL A 28 16.91 9.40 18.15
N ASP A 29 17.11 10.67 17.82
CA ASP A 29 16.84 11.81 18.68
C ASP A 29 16.20 12.97 17.88
N LYS A 30 15.96 14.10 18.54
CA LYS A 30 15.25 15.26 17.97
C LYS A 30 15.91 15.84 16.72
N GLU A 31 17.19 15.56 16.50
CA GLU A 31 17.97 16.02 15.36
C GLU A 31 17.35 15.55 14.05
N LEU A 32 16.71 14.37 14.03
CA LEU A 32 15.94 13.87 12.89
C LEU A 32 14.74 14.76 12.52
N LEU A 33 14.20 15.52 13.48
CA LEU A 33 13.06 16.39 13.32
C LEU A 33 13.43 17.87 13.43
N ALA A 34 14.72 18.23 13.38
CA ALA A 34 15.18 19.60 13.64
C ALA A 34 14.58 20.66 12.69
N ALA A 35 14.25 20.27 11.45
CA ALA A 35 13.61 21.13 10.45
C ALA A 35 12.08 20.98 10.40
N SER A 36 11.47 20.27 11.35
CA SER A 36 10.06 19.90 11.35
C SER A 36 9.33 20.37 12.61
N VAL A 37 8.03 20.63 12.47
CA VAL A 37 7.11 20.86 13.58
C VAL A 37 6.98 19.55 14.36
N LEU A 38 7.30 19.57 15.66
CA LEU A 38 7.22 18.37 16.51
C LEU A 38 5.80 17.95 16.82
N ASP A 39 4.87 18.91 16.92
CA ASP A 39 3.46 18.62 17.14
C ASP A 39 2.86 17.92 15.91
N GLY A 40 2.21 16.78 16.15
CA GLY A 40 1.73 15.88 15.08
C GLY A 40 2.83 15.07 14.35
N ALA A 41 4.11 15.27 14.66
CA ALA A 41 5.17 14.45 14.08
C ALA A 41 5.20 13.03 14.68
N SER A 42 5.67 12.07 13.89
CA SER A 42 5.93 10.71 14.38
C SER A 42 7.20 10.16 13.78
N VAL A 43 7.88 9.32 14.57
CA VAL A 43 9.06 8.58 14.17
C VAL A 43 8.76 7.10 14.40
N SER A 44 8.89 6.31 13.35
CA SER A 44 8.86 4.85 13.40
C SER A 44 10.27 4.33 13.27
N VAL A 45 10.64 3.36 14.11
CA VAL A 45 11.91 2.64 14.01
C VAL A 45 11.58 1.16 13.90
N GLY A 46 12.08 0.50 12.86
CA GLY A 46 11.91 -0.93 12.62
C GLY A 46 13.25 -1.61 12.36
N ILE A 47 13.51 -2.72 13.04
CA ILE A 47 14.70 -3.55 12.86
C ILE A 47 14.26 -5.00 12.69
N SER A 48 14.55 -5.56 11.53
CA SER A 48 14.22 -6.94 11.16
C SER A 48 15.27 -7.51 10.19
N GLN A 49 15.17 -8.79 9.88
CA GLN A 49 16.00 -9.41 8.83
C GLN A 49 15.71 -8.89 7.42
N ALA A 50 14.59 -8.18 7.21
CA ALA A 50 14.10 -7.80 5.90
C ALA A 50 13.63 -6.34 5.90
N ALA A 51 14.58 -5.40 5.89
CA ALA A 51 14.31 -3.95 5.94
C ALA A 51 13.43 -3.42 4.80
N ALA A 52 13.33 -4.14 3.67
CA ALA A 52 12.39 -3.80 2.61
C ALA A 52 10.93 -3.84 3.09
N PHE A 53 10.60 -4.75 4.01
CA PHE A 53 9.25 -5.01 4.51
C PHE A 53 9.06 -4.44 5.91
N ASP A 54 9.49 -3.20 6.12
CA ASP A 54 9.37 -2.50 7.40
C ASP A 54 7.89 -2.24 7.76
N VAL A 55 7.25 -3.26 8.37
CA VAL A 55 5.83 -3.29 8.73
C VAL A 55 5.40 -2.07 9.56
N PRO A 56 6.12 -1.67 10.63
CA PRO A 56 5.78 -0.47 11.40
C PRO A 56 5.66 0.80 10.55
N SER A 57 6.65 1.08 9.70
CA SER A 57 6.62 2.30 8.89
C SER A 57 5.55 2.25 7.80
N LEU A 58 5.33 1.08 7.21
CA LEU A 58 4.24 0.87 6.24
C LEU A 58 2.87 1.11 6.89
N LEU A 59 2.63 0.57 8.09
CA LEU A 59 1.39 0.80 8.84
C LEU A 59 1.22 2.27 9.23
N MET A 60 2.28 2.91 9.72
CA MET A 60 2.25 4.34 10.07
C MET A 60 1.92 5.23 8.86
N THR A 61 2.44 4.89 7.68
CA THR A 61 2.22 5.68 6.46
C THR A 61 0.81 5.50 5.92
N LEU A 62 0.31 4.26 5.85
CA LEU A 62 -1.07 3.97 5.46
C LEU A 62 -2.09 4.57 6.43
N ASP A 63 -1.84 4.51 7.73
CA ASP A 63 -2.77 5.06 8.72
C ASP A 63 -2.99 6.57 8.54
N ARG A 64 -1.90 7.31 8.25
CA ARG A 64 -1.92 8.77 8.08
C ARG A 64 -2.43 9.24 6.71
N TYR A 65 -2.69 8.34 5.77
CA TYR A 65 -3.15 8.73 4.44
C TYR A 65 -4.56 9.37 4.53
N PRO A 66 -4.71 10.65 4.14
CA PRO A 66 -5.86 11.46 4.54
C PRO A 66 -7.11 11.27 3.65
N TYR A 67 -6.93 10.68 2.47
CA TYR A 67 -8.00 10.49 1.50
C TYR A 67 -8.70 9.15 1.71
N GLY A 68 -9.92 9.05 1.18
CA GLY A 68 -10.83 7.95 1.49
C GLY A 68 -11.61 7.46 0.30
N CYS A 69 -11.04 7.46 -0.90
CA CYS A 69 -11.65 6.79 -2.03
C CYS A 69 -11.75 5.26 -1.77
N ALA A 70 -12.48 4.54 -2.61
CA ALA A 70 -12.65 3.09 -2.48
C ALA A 70 -11.31 2.35 -2.46
N GLU A 71 -10.40 2.68 -3.38
CA GLU A 71 -9.06 2.08 -3.47
C GLU A 71 -8.27 2.33 -2.18
N GLN A 72 -8.18 3.59 -1.72
CA GLN A 72 -7.41 3.97 -0.54
C GLN A 72 -7.97 3.37 0.73
N THR A 73 -9.30 3.38 0.90
CA THR A 73 -9.97 2.77 2.05
C THR A 73 -9.68 1.28 2.11
N THR A 74 -9.74 0.61 0.95
CA THR A 74 -9.42 -0.81 0.83
C THR A 74 -7.94 -1.08 1.11
N SER A 75 -7.03 -0.30 0.53
CA SER A 75 -5.58 -0.43 0.72
C SER A 75 -5.15 -0.25 2.17
N ARG A 76 -5.80 0.65 2.92
CA ARG A 76 -5.53 0.84 4.35
C ARG A 76 -6.05 -0.32 5.21
N ALA A 77 -7.21 -0.87 4.87
CA ALA A 77 -7.87 -1.89 5.70
C ALA A 77 -7.45 -3.33 5.38
N MET A 78 -7.11 -3.62 4.13
CA MET A 78 -6.77 -4.98 3.65
C MET A 78 -5.65 -5.65 4.46
N PRO A 79 -4.50 -5.00 4.73
CA PRO A 79 -3.43 -5.65 5.48
C PRO A 79 -3.74 -5.77 6.97
N LEU A 80 -4.58 -4.86 7.50
CA LEU A 80 -4.99 -4.84 8.90
C LEU A 80 -5.81 -6.07 9.29
N LEU A 81 -6.48 -6.71 8.32
CA LEU A 81 -7.15 -8.00 8.52
C LEU A 81 -6.22 -9.09 9.08
N TYR A 82 -4.90 -8.95 8.89
CA TYR A 82 -3.91 -9.95 9.26
C TYR A 82 -2.83 -9.40 10.21
N VAL A 83 -2.93 -8.15 10.67
CA VAL A 83 -1.87 -7.53 11.48
C VAL A 83 -1.65 -8.25 12.81
N ASN A 84 -2.71 -8.82 13.40
CA ASN A 84 -2.59 -9.63 14.62
C ASN A 84 -1.77 -10.91 14.40
N GLU A 85 -1.80 -11.52 13.21
CA GLU A 85 -0.94 -12.65 12.86
C GLU A 85 0.54 -12.22 12.79
N MET A 86 0.79 -10.98 12.35
CA MET A 86 2.14 -10.42 12.18
C MET A 86 2.72 -9.87 13.49
N ALA A 87 1.90 -9.28 14.36
CA ALA A 87 2.30 -8.48 15.51
C ALA A 87 3.34 -9.15 16.41
N SER A 88 3.16 -10.46 16.67
CA SER A 88 4.09 -11.26 17.47
C SER A 88 5.51 -11.38 16.88
N GLY A 89 5.66 -11.33 15.55
CA GLY A 89 6.94 -11.48 14.84
C GLY A 89 7.65 -10.17 14.47
N VAL A 90 6.97 -9.03 14.62
CA VAL A 90 7.50 -7.70 14.26
C VAL A 90 7.54 -6.71 15.43
N GLY A 91 7.15 -7.13 16.64
CA GLY A 91 7.25 -6.31 17.85
C GLY A 91 6.16 -5.24 18.00
N ILE A 92 5.05 -5.36 17.27
CA ILE A 92 3.95 -4.38 17.28
C ILE A 92 2.99 -4.68 18.44
N ALA A 93 2.62 -3.64 19.19
CA ALA A 93 1.63 -3.76 20.26
C ALA A 93 0.22 -4.06 19.74
N SER A 94 -0.60 -4.74 20.55
CA SER A 94 -2.01 -5.00 20.21
C SER A 94 -2.82 -3.70 20.20
N ASP A 95 -3.52 -3.44 19.10
CA ASP A 95 -4.45 -2.32 18.95
C ASP A 95 -5.89 -2.79 19.27
N ALA A 96 -6.45 -2.26 20.36
CA ALA A 96 -7.79 -2.61 20.84
C ALA A 96 -8.91 -2.10 19.92
N ASP A 97 -8.68 -1.00 19.20
CA ASP A 97 -9.68 -0.35 18.33
C ASP A 97 -9.61 -0.86 16.88
N LEU A 98 -8.61 -1.67 16.56
CA LEU A 98 -8.35 -2.24 15.24
C LEU A 98 -9.60 -2.88 14.60
N HIS A 99 -10.35 -3.65 15.38
CA HIS A 99 -11.55 -4.32 14.88
C HIS A 99 -12.60 -3.30 14.39
N GLY A 100 -12.86 -2.25 15.19
CA GLY A 100 -13.79 -1.18 14.84
C GLY A 100 -13.36 -0.44 13.58
N ARG A 101 -12.07 -0.08 13.48
CA ARG A 101 -11.50 0.62 12.30
C ARG A 101 -11.68 -0.19 11.01
N ILE A 102 -11.47 -1.50 11.07
CA ILE A 102 -11.67 -2.39 9.91
C ILE A 102 -13.17 -2.50 9.57
N GLN A 103 -14.04 -2.64 10.57
CA GLN A 103 -15.48 -2.72 10.35
C GLN A 103 -16.04 -1.43 9.72
N ASP A 104 -15.56 -0.27 10.15
CA ASP A 104 -15.90 1.02 9.55
C ASP A 104 -15.42 1.13 8.11
N ALA A 105 -14.22 0.62 7.80
CA ALA A 105 -13.72 0.57 6.44
C ALA A 105 -14.58 -0.31 5.52
N ILE A 106 -15.05 -1.46 6.02
CA ILE A 106 -16.00 -2.34 5.31
C ILE A 106 -17.29 -1.57 4.99
N TYR A 107 -17.90 -0.93 5.99
CA TYR A 107 -19.13 -0.17 5.76
C TYR A 107 -18.92 1.01 4.82
N LYS A 108 -17.76 1.67 4.89
CA LYS A 108 -17.41 2.76 3.97
C LYS A 108 -17.29 2.29 2.53
N VAL A 109 -16.56 1.22 2.23
CA VAL A 109 -16.47 0.73 0.85
C VAL A 109 -17.81 0.21 0.32
N LEU A 110 -18.64 -0.39 1.18
CA LEU A 110 -19.99 -0.79 0.82
C LEU A 110 -20.91 0.40 0.51
N SER A 111 -20.67 1.56 1.13
CA SER A 111 -21.38 2.79 0.76
C SER A 111 -21.07 3.29 -0.66
N TYR A 112 -20.01 2.76 -1.29
CA TYR A 112 -19.63 3.05 -2.67
C TYR A 112 -20.12 1.98 -3.66
N GLN A 113 -20.89 0.99 -3.20
CA GLN A 113 -21.46 -0.04 -4.04
C GLN A 113 -22.71 0.49 -4.78
N ALA A 114 -22.74 0.31 -6.10
CA ALA A 114 -23.90 0.54 -6.94
C ALA A 114 -24.89 -0.64 -6.86
N SER A 115 -26.14 -0.41 -7.28
CA SER A 115 -27.20 -1.44 -7.29
C SER A 115 -26.86 -2.67 -8.14
N ALA A 116 -25.98 -2.51 -9.15
CA ALA A 116 -25.49 -3.59 -10.00
C ALA A 116 -24.39 -4.44 -9.33
N GLY A 117 -23.86 -4.02 -8.17
CA GLY A 117 -22.82 -4.72 -7.42
C GLY A 117 -21.40 -4.19 -7.64
N SER A 118 -21.18 -3.32 -8.63
CA SER A 118 -19.93 -2.60 -8.88
C SER A 118 -19.68 -1.48 -7.86
N PHE A 119 -18.47 -0.95 -7.84
CA PHE A 119 -18.00 0.09 -6.93
C PHE A 119 -17.50 1.31 -7.70
N GLY A 120 -17.84 2.50 -7.23
CA GLY A 120 -17.24 3.74 -7.71
C GLY A 120 -16.13 4.24 -6.81
N LEU A 121 -15.26 5.11 -7.34
CA LEU A 121 -14.08 5.58 -6.62
C LEU A 121 -14.42 6.43 -5.38
N TRP A 122 -15.48 7.26 -5.44
CA TRP A 122 -15.85 8.20 -4.36
C TRP A 122 -17.30 8.06 -3.89
N GLY A 123 -18.04 7.10 -4.44
CA GLY A 123 -19.47 6.93 -4.27
C GLY A 123 -19.96 5.76 -5.12
N PRO A 124 -21.27 5.42 -5.09
CA PRO A 124 -21.85 4.42 -5.97
C PRO A 124 -21.52 4.70 -7.44
N GLY A 125 -20.94 3.73 -8.13
CA GLY A 125 -20.49 3.87 -9.52
C GLY A 125 -20.11 2.56 -10.16
N SER A 126 -19.64 2.62 -11.41
CA SER A 126 -19.21 1.47 -12.21
C SER A 126 -18.12 1.86 -13.20
N GLY A 127 -17.56 0.89 -13.92
CA GLY A 127 -16.64 1.12 -15.03
C GLY A 127 -15.17 0.81 -14.74
N ASP A 128 -14.84 0.46 -13.50
CA ASP A 128 -13.48 0.03 -13.10
C ASP A 128 -13.54 -1.40 -12.55
N LEU A 129 -13.41 -2.39 -13.45
CA LEU A 129 -13.47 -3.81 -13.08
C LEU A 129 -12.29 -4.21 -12.18
N TRP A 130 -11.14 -3.55 -12.30
CA TRP A 130 -10.01 -3.79 -11.41
C TRP A 130 -10.38 -3.39 -9.98
N LEU A 131 -10.93 -2.20 -9.80
CA LEU A 131 -11.40 -1.71 -8.51
C LEU A 131 -12.51 -2.61 -7.94
N ASP A 132 -13.46 -3.02 -8.79
CA ASP A 132 -14.51 -3.97 -8.39
C ASP A 132 -13.91 -5.26 -7.83
N ALA A 133 -12.90 -5.83 -8.51
CA ALA A 133 -12.21 -7.03 -8.05
C ALA A 133 -11.44 -6.76 -6.75
N TYR A 134 -10.71 -5.65 -6.64
CA TYR A 134 -9.92 -5.28 -5.46
C TYR A 134 -10.78 -5.13 -4.20
N VAL A 135 -11.89 -4.38 -4.29
CA VAL A 135 -12.84 -4.23 -3.18
C VAL A 135 -13.49 -5.57 -2.83
N THR A 136 -13.86 -6.37 -3.83
CA THR A 136 -14.48 -7.69 -3.61
C THR A 136 -13.49 -8.68 -2.97
N ASP A 137 -12.19 -8.61 -3.29
CA ASP A 137 -11.13 -9.38 -2.60
C ASP A 137 -11.08 -9.01 -1.11
N PHE A 138 -11.09 -7.71 -0.79
CA PHE A 138 -11.10 -7.23 0.59
C PHE A 138 -12.32 -7.73 1.36
N LEU A 139 -13.52 -7.60 0.77
CA LEU A 139 -14.75 -8.10 1.38
C LEU A 139 -14.72 -9.63 1.55
N THR A 140 -14.14 -10.37 0.61
CA THR A 140 -13.93 -11.82 0.73
C THR A 140 -13.05 -12.15 1.93
N ARG A 141 -11.87 -11.52 2.00
CA ARG A 141 -10.89 -11.72 3.07
C ARG A 141 -11.43 -11.29 4.43
N ALA A 142 -12.19 -10.21 4.49
CA ALA A 142 -12.87 -9.76 5.70
C ALA A 142 -13.85 -10.82 6.24
N ARG A 143 -14.64 -11.45 5.36
CA ARG A 143 -15.53 -12.57 5.74
C ARG A 143 -14.77 -13.80 6.23
N GLU A 144 -13.64 -14.11 5.59
CA GLU A 144 -12.76 -15.21 6.05
C GLU A 144 -12.27 -14.95 7.47
N GLN A 145 -11.93 -13.70 7.78
CA GLN A 145 -11.53 -13.19 9.11
C GLN A 145 -12.70 -12.88 10.06
N LYS A 146 -13.93 -13.28 9.69
CA LYS A 146 -15.15 -13.18 10.53
C LYS A 146 -15.65 -11.75 10.81
N TYR A 147 -15.28 -10.78 9.99
CA TYR A 147 -15.94 -9.46 10.00
C TYR A 147 -17.35 -9.55 9.41
N ASP A 148 -18.20 -8.60 9.79
CA ASP A 148 -19.56 -8.49 9.25
C ASP A 148 -19.54 -7.87 7.86
N VAL A 149 -19.84 -8.69 6.85
CA VAL A 149 -20.06 -8.26 5.47
C VAL A 149 -21.44 -8.76 5.04
N PRO A 150 -22.40 -7.86 4.75
CA PRO A 150 -23.75 -8.25 4.35
C PRO A 150 -23.76 -9.21 3.17
N ALA A 151 -24.43 -10.35 3.33
CA ALA A 151 -24.43 -11.42 2.34
C ALA A 151 -24.99 -10.98 0.98
N GLN A 152 -26.01 -10.12 0.98
CA GLN A 152 -26.59 -9.56 -0.24
C GLN A 152 -25.56 -8.72 -1.02
N ALA A 153 -24.88 -7.80 -0.35
CA ALA A 153 -23.86 -6.94 -0.94
C ALA A 153 -22.71 -7.79 -1.53
N MET A 154 -22.26 -8.80 -0.79
CA MET A 154 -21.22 -9.71 -1.27
C MET A 154 -21.66 -10.53 -2.50
N ASN A 155 -22.89 -11.03 -2.50
CA ASN A 155 -23.42 -11.77 -3.65
C ASN A 155 -23.53 -10.87 -4.88
N GLN A 156 -23.99 -9.63 -4.72
CA GLN A 156 -24.05 -8.64 -5.82
C GLN A 156 -22.66 -8.33 -6.38
N ALA A 157 -21.67 -8.11 -5.52
CA ALA A 157 -20.28 -7.87 -5.93
C ALA A 157 -19.71 -9.04 -6.76
N LEU A 158 -19.90 -10.28 -6.28
CA LEU A 158 -19.46 -11.48 -7.01
C LEU A 158 -20.22 -11.66 -8.34
N SER A 159 -21.53 -11.41 -8.35
CA SER A 159 -22.32 -11.46 -9.59
C SER A 159 -21.88 -10.40 -10.60
N ASN A 160 -21.53 -9.19 -10.15
CA ASN A 160 -20.96 -8.16 -11.01
C ASN A 160 -19.66 -8.64 -11.69
N LEU A 161 -18.73 -9.23 -10.92
CA LEU A 161 -17.50 -9.81 -11.49
C LEU A 161 -17.79 -10.92 -12.50
N GLN A 162 -18.70 -11.85 -12.18
CA GLN A 162 -19.09 -12.94 -13.09
C GLN A 162 -19.69 -12.41 -14.39
N ASN A 163 -20.55 -11.41 -14.31
CA ASN A 163 -21.17 -10.80 -15.48
C ASN A 163 -20.10 -10.11 -16.33
N ALA A 164 -19.21 -9.32 -15.72
CA ALA A 164 -18.17 -8.58 -16.43
C ALA A 164 -17.23 -9.49 -17.24
N ILE A 165 -16.76 -10.61 -16.65
CA ILE A 165 -15.92 -11.58 -17.36
C ILE A 165 -16.66 -12.36 -18.46
N GLY A 166 -17.99 -12.46 -18.36
CA GLY A 166 -18.83 -13.13 -19.35
C GLY A 166 -19.11 -12.27 -20.59
N TYR A 167 -19.09 -10.94 -20.46
CA TYR A 167 -19.35 -10.01 -21.55
C TYR A 167 -18.11 -9.59 -22.32
N ASP A 168 -16.96 -9.48 -21.67
CA ASP A 168 -15.74 -8.95 -22.26
C ASP A 168 -14.54 -9.84 -21.90
N GLN A 169 -13.87 -10.36 -22.93
CA GLN A 169 -12.74 -11.27 -22.84
C GLN A 169 -11.50 -10.73 -23.56
N ASP A 170 -11.43 -9.42 -23.81
CA ASP A 170 -10.25 -8.81 -24.40
C ASP A 170 -9.09 -8.76 -23.41
N VAL A 171 -8.34 -9.87 -23.34
CA VAL A 171 -7.17 -10.02 -22.45
C VAL A 171 -6.08 -9.01 -22.78
N LYS A 172 -5.95 -8.61 -24.05
CA LYS A 172 -4.85 -7.73 -24.46
C LYS A 172 -4.96 -6.36 -23.80
N ASP A 173 -6.18 -5.83 -23.74
CA ASP A 173 -6.42 -4.50 -23.19
C ASP A 173 -6.89 -4.55 -21.72
N ARG A 174 -7.45 -5.68 -21.26
CA ARG A 174 -8.09 -5.83 -19.94
C ARG A 174 -7.59 -7.01 -19.11
N GLY A 175 -6.40 -7.52 -19.42
CA GLY A 175 -5.86 -8.73 -18.80
C GLY A 175 -5.73 -8.61 -17.27
N SER A 176 -5.34 -7.45 -16.75
CA SER A 176 -5.23 -7.22 -15.31
C SER A 176 -6.58 -7.30 -14.59
N GLU A 177 -7.60 -6.68 -15.15
CA GLU A 177 -8.97 -6.69 -14.64
C GLU A 177 -9.55 -8.11 -14.64
N ILE A 178 -9.38 -8.84 -15.76
CA ILE A 178 -9.88 -10.20 -15.95
C ILE A 178 -9.20 -11.16 -14.97
N ALA A 179 -7.86 -11.13 -14.88
CA ALA A 179 -7.12 -12.02 -13.99
C ALA A 179 -7.50 -11.80 -12.51
N TYR A 180 -7.67 -10.54 -12.09
CA TYR A 180 -8.06 -10.27 -10.72
C TYR A 180 -9.50 -10.75 -10.45
N ALA A 181 -10.44 -10.46 -11.33
CA ALA A 181 -11.81 -10.96 -11.21
C ALA A 181 -11.85 -12.49 -11.11
N LEU A 182 -11.10 -13.20 -11.97
CA LEU A 182 -10.99 -14.66 -11.94
C LEU A 182 -10.40 -15.18 -10.62
N TYR A 183 -9.35 -14.54 -10.09
CA TYR A 183 -8.77 -14.91 -8.80
C TYR A 183 -9.79 -14.78 -7.65
N VAL A 184 -10.50 -13.65 -7.57
CA VAL A 184 -11.50 -13.40 -6.53
C VAL A 184 -12.67 -14.38 -6.65
N LEU A 185 -13.10 -14.67 -7.87
CA LEU A 185 -14.12 -15.68 -8.14
C LEU A 185 -13.64 -17.08 -7.76
N ALA A 186 -12.38 -17.45 -8.03
CA ALA A 186 -11.81 -18.73 -7.64
C ALA A 186 -11.75 -18.87 -6.11
N ARG A 187 -11.33 -17.82 -5.39
CA ARG A 187 -11.32 -17.78 -3.91
C ARG A 187 -12.71 -17.97 -3.32
N ASN A 188 -13.74 -17.50 -4.02
CA ASN A 188 -15.15 -17.71 -3.67
C ASN A 188 -15.79 -18.96 -4.30
N LYS A 189 -15.02 -19.84 -4.94
CA LYS A 189 -15.48 -21.08 -5.61
C LYS A 189 -16.55 -20.84 -6.69
N LYS A 190 -16.43 -19.72 -7.41
CA LYS A 190 -17.35 -19.26 -8.45
C LYS A 190 -16.73 -19.17 -9.84
N ALA A 191 -15.41 -19.29 -9.96
CA ALA A 191 -14.73 -19.31 -11.26
C ALA A 191 -14.82 -20.69 -11.93
N SER A 192 -14.90 -20.73 -13.26
CA SER A 192 -14.70 -21.95 -14.03
C SER A 192 -13.22 -22.34 -14.00
N ILE A 193 -12.92 -23.57 -13.55
CA ILE A 193 -11.55 -24.10 -13.62
C ILE A 193 -11.06 -24.25 -15.07
N GLY A 194 -11.98 -24.47 -16.01
CA GLY A 194 -11.68 -24.53 -17.44
C GLY A 194 -11.11 -23.21 -17.95
N ASP A 195 -11.68 -22.09 -17.50
CA ASP A 195 -11.26 -20.75 -17.91
C ASP A 195 -9.87 -20.44 -17.36
N LEU A 196 -9.63 -20.74 -16.08
CA LEU A 196 -8.29 -20.59 -15.47
C LEU A 196 -7.22 -21.38 -16.22
N ARG A 197 -7.53 -22.63 -16.61
CA ARG A 197 -6.62 -23.46 -17.42
C ARG A 197 -6.43 -22.91 -18.82
N TYR A 198 -7.49 -22.44 -19.47
CA TYR A 198 -7.41 -21.84 -20.79
C TYR A 198 -6.51 -20.60 -20.79
N TYR A 199 -6.70 -19.70 -19.83
CA TYR A 199 -5.84 -18.51 -19.71
C TYR A 199 -4.39 -18.87 -19.41
N ALA A 200 -4.14 -19.83 -18.52
CA ALA A 200 -2.78 -20.27 -18.17
C ALA A 200 -2.07 -21.03 -19.30
N ASP A 201 -2.78 -21.87 -20.06
CA ASP A 201 -2.17 -22.76 -21.06
C ASP A 201 -2.17 -22.13 -22.47
N THR A 202 -3.10 -21.21 -22.80
CA THR A 202 -3.32 -20.72 -24.17
C THR A 202 -3.18 -19.21 -24.34
N GLN A 203 -3.55 -18.40 -23.34
CA GLN A 203 -3.58 -16.93 -23.46
C GLN A 203 -2.57 -16.24 -22.54
N LEU A 204 -1.66 -16.98 -21.91
CA LEU A 204 -0.80 -16.45 -20.86
C LEU A 204 0.08 -15.29 -21.35
N GLU A 205 0.56 -15.38 -22.58
CA GLU A 205 1.41 -14.36 -23.22
C GLU A 205 0.66 -13.05 -23.51
N ALA A 206 -0.68 -13.05 -23.51
CA ALA A 206 -1.48 -11.85 -23.67
C ALA A 206 -1.58 -11.02 -22.38
N PHE A 207 -1.26 -11.59 -21.22
CA PHE A 207 -1.21 -10.86 -19.95
C PHE A 207 0.14 -10.16 -19.80
N THR A 208 0.13 -8.83 -19.81
CA THR A 208 1.33 -7.98 -19.72
C THR A 208 1.72 -7.64 -18.27
N SER A 209 0.82 -7.85 -17.31
CA SER A 209 1.05 -7.58 -15.88
C SER A 209 1.53 -8.84 -15.14
N PRO A 210 2.71 -8.80 -14.48
CA PRO A 210 3.17 -9.91 -13.63
C PRO A 210 2.19 -10.29 -12.51
N MET A 211 1.52 -9.31 -11.91
CA MET A 211 0.50 -9.58 -10.89
C MET A 211 -0.70 -10.33 -11.48
N ALA A 212 -1.15 -9.97 -12.69
CA ALA A 212 -2.24 -10.67 -13.36
C ALA A 212 -1.90 -12.16 -13.58
N VAL A 213 -0.69 -12.45 -14.05
CA VAL A 213 -0.20 -13.83 -14.22
C VAL A 213 -0.17 -14.57 -12.87
N ALA A 214 0.31 -13.93 -11.80
CA ALA A 214 0.32 -14.53 -10.47
C ALA A 214 -1.08 -14.74 -9.87
N GLN A 215 -2.06 -13.90 -10.21
CA GLN A 215 -3.46 -14.09 -9.80
C GLN A 215 -4.08 -15.33 -10.46
N LEU A 216 -3.80 -15.58 -11.74
CA LEU A 216 -4.18 -16.83 -12.41
C LEU A 216 -3.53 -18.03 -11.72
N ALA A 217 -2.23 -17.94 -11.41
CA ALA A 217 -1.49 -18.98 -10.71
C ALA A 217 -2.09 -19.30 -9.33
N ALA A 218 -2.44 -18.27 -8.56
CA ALA A 218 -3.09 -18.42 -7.25
C ALA A 218 -4.52 -18.98 -7.37
N GLY A 219 -5.27 -18.58 -8.42
CA GLY A 219 -6.58 -19.13 -8.74
C GLY A 219 -6.53 -20.64 -9.02
N LEU A 220 -5.54 -21.08 -9.80
CA LEU A 220 -5.27 -22.51 -10.04
C LEU A 220 -4.93 -23.25 -8.74
N ALA A 221 -4.14 -22.65 -7.86
CA ALA A 221 -3.77 -23.23 -6.56
C ALA A 221 -5.00 -23.45 -5.67
N LEU A 222 -5.96 -22.51 -5.67
CA LEU A 222 -7.20 -22.60 -4.90
C LEU A 222 -8.09 -23.78 -5.32
N TYR A 223 -7.96 -24.25 -6.56
CA TYR A 223 -8.60 -25.46 -7.06
C TYR A 223 -7.71 -26.72 -7.05
N GLY A 224 -6.51 -26.62 -6.49
CA GLY A 224 -5.59 -27.74 -6.35
C GLY A 224 -4.85 -28.14 -7.63
N ASP A 225 -4.84 -27.30 -8.66
CA ASP A 225 -4.05 -27.53 -9.89
C ASP A 225 -2.59 -27.08 -9.67
N THR A 226 -1.89 -27.80 -8.80
CA THR A 226 -0.59 -27.39 -8.25
C THR A 226 0.50 -27.28 -9.31
N GLN A 227 0.48 -28.16 -10.32
CA GLN A 227 1.49 -28.17 -11.38
C GLN A 227 1.36 -26.94 -12.28
N ARG A 228 0.15 -26.60 -12.73
CA ARG A 228 -0.06 -25.37 -13.51
C ARG A 228 0.18 -24.13 -12.69
N SER A 229 -0.24 -24.14 -11.42
CA SER A 229 0.02 -23.02 -10.51
C SER A 229 1.52 -22.71 -10.40
N GLU A 230 2.35 -23.71 -10.13
CA GLU A 230 3.82 -23.55 -10.05
C GLU A 230 4.40 -22.99 -11.36
N ALA A 231 4.04 -23.58 -12.51
CA ALA A 231 4.52 -23.11 -13.82
C ALA A 231 4.07 -21.67 -14.13
N THR A 232 2.83 -21.31 -13.79
CA THR A 232 2.27 -19.98 -14.01
C THR A 232 2.95 -18.94 -13.11
N PHE A 233 3.25 -19.29 -11.85
CA PHE A 233 4.04 -18.45 -10.95
C PHE A 233 5.46 -18.21 -11.48
N GLN A 234 6.11 -19.24 -12.04
CA GLN A 234 7.42 -19.10 -12.68
C GLN A 234 7.38 -18.15 -13.88
N ALA A 235 6.33 -18.25 -14.72
CA ALA A 235 6.11 -17.32 -15.82
C ALA A 235 5.91 -15.87 -15.33
N ALA A 236 5.16 -15.67 -14.23
CA ALA A 236 4.99 -14.35 -13.62
C ALA A 236 6.33 -13.75 -13.19
N LEU A 237 7.19 -14.54 -12.54
CA LEU A 237 8.53 -14.09 -12.13
C LEU A 237 9.42 -13.75 -13.32
N GLN A 238 9.35 -14.56 -14.39
CA GLN A 238 10.08 -14.29 -15.62
C GLN A 238 9.63 -12.98 -16.27
N LEU A 239 8.32 -12.73 -16.33
CA LEU A 239 7.73 -11.50 -16.86
C LEU A 239 8.17 -10.27 -16.03
N ALA A 240 8.17 -10.38 -14.70
CA ALA A 240 8.66 -9.31 -13.82
C ALA A 240 10.15 -9.02 -14.02
N SER A 241 10.97 -10.05 -14.31
CA SER A 241 12.42 -9.91 -14.46
C SER A 241 12.85 -9.44 -15.86
N SER A 242 12.00 -9.60 -16.88
CA SER A 242 12.31 -9.28 -18.28
C SER A 242 11.85 -7.88 -18.70
N SER A 243 10.94 -7.27 -17.94
CA SER A 243 10.40 -5.95 -18.28
C SER A 243 11.45 -4.85 -18.05
N SER A 244 12.02 -4.32 -19.14
CA SER A 244 13.03 -3.25 -19.10
C SER A 244 12.46 -1.84 -19.32
N ALA A 245 11.19 -1.74 -19.73
CA ALA A 245 10.46 -0.48 -19.86
C ALA A 245 9.16 -0.58 -19.06
N TYR A 246 9.08 0.19 -17.98
CA TYR A 246 7.85 0.33 -17.22
C TYR A 246 6.81 1.10 -18.05
N ASP A 247 5.60 0.57 -18.15
CA ASP A 247 4.48 1.29 -18.74
C ASP A 247 3.87 2.21 -17.70
N ASP A 248 4.04 3.53 -17.88
CA ASP A 248 3.37 4.54 -17.06
C ASP A 248 1.84 4.55 -17.31
N TYR A 249 1.35 3.90 -18.37
CA TYR A 249 -0.07 3.74 -18.71
C TYR A 249 -0.65 2.46 -18.11
N ARG A 250 -0.98 2.49 -16.82
CA ARG A 250 -1.61 1.37 -16.12
C ARG A 250 -2.97 1.73 -15.53
N SER A 251 -4.03 1.09 -16.03
CA SER A 251 -5.40 1.19 -15.47
C SER A 251 -5.52 0.54 -14.09
N ASP A 252 -4.62 -0.40 -13.80
CA ASP A 252 -4.68 -1.31 -12.68
C ASP A 252 -4.06 -0.76 -11.38
N TYR A 253 -3.70 0.53 -11.31
CA TYR A 253 -3.06 1.15 -10.13
C TYR A 253 -1.69 0.52 -9.79
N GLY A 254 -1.00 -0.04 -10.80
CA GLY A 254 0.20 -0.85 -10.60
C GLY A 254 1.51 -0.10 -10.53
N SER A 255 2.54 -0.84 -10.09
CA SER A 255 3.95 -0.49 -10.12
C SER A 255 4.76 -1.80 -10.08
N PRO A 256 6.07 -1.81 -10.41
CA PRO A 256 6.90 -3.00 -10.28
C PRO A 256 7.00 -3.48 -8.82
N LEU A 257 7.08 -2.53 -7.87
CA LEU A 257 7.09 -2.82 -6.44
C LEU A 257 5.77 -3.48 -5.99
N ARG A 258 4.63 -2.93 -6.42
CA ARG A 258 3.31 -3.50 -6.14
C ARG A 258 3.19 -4.90 -6.71
N ASP A 259 3.59 -5.09 -7.97
CA ASP A 259 3.48 -6.38 -8.65
C ASP A 259 4.31 -7.45 -7.94
N GLY A 260 5.58 -7.17 -7.67
CA GLY A 260 6.45 -8.09 -6.93
C GLY A 260 5.90 -8.44 -5.55
N ALA A 261 5.40 -7.44 -4.81
CA ALA A 261 4.83 -7.65 -3.48
C ALA A 261 3.55 -8.49 -3.54
N ALA A 262 2.66 -8.21 -4.50
CA ALA A 262 1.44 -9.00 -4.71
C ALA A 262 1.74 -10.45 -5.09
N MET A 263 2.69 -10.65 -6.02
CA MET A 263 3.16 -11.99 -6.39
C MET A 263 3.69 -12.75 -5.17
N LEU A 264 4.49 -12.11 -4.31
CA LEU A 264 5.01 -12.71 -3.08
C LEU A 264 3.90 -13.09 -2.11
N ALA A 265 2.94 -12.19 -1.88
CA ALA A 265 1.79 -12.45 -1.01
C ALA A 265 0.96 -13.63 -1.54
N LEU A 266 0.61 -13.62 -2.83
CA LEU A 266 -0.19 -14.68 -3.48
C LEU A 266 0.51 -16.04 -3.48
N ALA A 267 1.82 -16.07 -3.76
CA ALA A 267 2.60 -17.30 -3.71
C ALA A 267 2.67 -17.87 -2.28
N ALA A 268 2.91 -17.01 -1.28
CA ALA A 268 2.98 -17.45 0.12
C ALA A 268 1.63 -17.95 0.68
N GLU A 269 0.52 -17.40 0.19
CA GLU A 269 -0.84 -17.84 0.51
C GLU A 269 -1.21 -19.17 -0.19
N SER A 270 -0.56 -19.51 -1.29
CA SER A 270 -0.85 -20.71 -2.09
C SER A 270 -0.40 -22.01 -1.40
N LYS A 271 -1.11 -23.11 -1.71
CA LYS A 271 -0.83 -24.46 -1.17
C LYS A 271 -0.74 -25.48 -2.31
N PRO A 272 0.40 -26.17 -2.49
CA PRO A 272 1.69 -25.97 -1.80
C PRO A 272 2.28 -24.58 -2.10
N VAL A 273 3.20 -24.13 -1.24
CA VAL A 273 3.90 -22.85 -1.46
C VAL A 273 4.84 -23.01 -2.66
N PRO A 274 4.76 -22.13 -3.69
CA PRO A 274 5.60 -22.23 -4.87
C PRO A 274 7.08 -22.09 -4.57
N THR A 275 7.93 -22.72 -5.38
CA THR A 275 9.39 -22.70 -5.15
C THR A 275 10.04 -21.33 -5.36
N ILE A 276 9.32 -20.41 -6.03
CA ILE A 276 9.80 -19.08 -6.39
C ILE A 276 9.81 -18.05 -5.25
N VAL A 277 9.23 -18.35 -4.08
CA VAL A 277 9.11 -17.39 -2.96
C VAL A 277 10.44 -16.71 -2.59
N PRO A 278 11.58 -17.42 -2.46
CA PRO A 278 12.87 -16.77 -2.17
C PRO A 278 13.31 -15.78 -3.26
N ALA A 279 13.04 -16.08 -4.54
CA ALA A 279 13.36 -15.17 -5.64
C ALA A 279 12.48 -13.91 -5.61
N LEU A 280 11.20 -14.06 -5.25
CA LEU A 280 10.27 -12.93 -5.09
C LEU A 280 10.67 -12.01 -3.94
N ILE A 281 11.15 -12.55 -2.81
CA ILE A 281 11.69 -11.74 -1.70
C ILE A 281 12.85 -10.86 -2.19
N LYS A 282 13.75 -11.43 -2.99
CA LYS A 282 14.88 -10.69 -3.58
C LYS A 282 14.40 -9.60 -4.54
N LEU A 283 13.47 -9.92 -5.44
CA LEU A 283 12.88 -8.97 -6.38
C LEU A 283 12.28 -7.78 -5.64
N VAL A 284 11.38 -8.03 -4.67
CA VAL A 284 10.70 -6.97 -3.91
C VAL A 284 11.69 -6.12 -3.12
N THR A 285 12.75 -6.74 -2.58
CA THR A 285 13.81 -6.00 -1.88
C THR A 285 14.54 -5.03 -2.81
N GLN A 286 14.80 -5.44 -4.06
CA GLN A 286 15.43 -4.60 -5.07
C GLN A 286 14.51 -3.46 -5.50
N GLU A 287 13.25 -3.76 -5.81
CA GLU A 287 12.25 -2.76 -6.19
C GLU A 287 12.04 -1.73 -5.08
N ARG A 288 11.97 -2.16 -3.81
CA ARG A 288 11.79 -1.25 -2.69
C ARG A 288 12.98 -0.31 -2.50
N ALA A 289 14.18 -0.75 -2.84
CA ALA A 289 15.38 0.08 -2.76
C ALA A 289 15.45 1.13 -3.88
N ALA A 290 14.82 0.87 -5.03
CA ALA A 290 14.82 1.76 -6.19
C ALA A 290 13.77 2.89 -6.10
N VAL A 291 12.72 2.71 -5.30
CA VAL A 291 11.58 3.63 -5.24
C VAL A 291 11.69 4.62 -4.08
N ARG A 292 11.52 5.91 -4.39
CA ARG A 292 11.51 6.99 -3.39
C ARG A 292 10.14 7.22 -2.75
N TRP A 293 9.07 7.16 -3.54
CA TRP A 293 7.69 7.39 -3.10
C TRP A 293 6.84 6.16 -3.36
N THR A 294 6.07 5.75 -2.36
CA THR A 294 5.16 4.61 -2.46
C THR A 294 3.71 5.10 -2.49
N SER A 295 2.89 4.39 -3.28
CA SER A 295 1.44 4.54 -3.28
C SER A 295 0.80 3.70 -2.17
N THR A 296 -0.49 3.93 -1.91
CA THR A 296 -1.30 3.08 -1.02
C THR A 296 -1.33 1.62 -1.49
N GLN A 297 -1.32 1.39 -2.81
CA GLN A 297 -1.24 0.07 -3.42
C GLN A 297 0.09 -0.63 -3.11
N ASP A 298 1.21 0.08 -3.28
CA ASP A 298 2.53 -0.46 -2.95
C ASP A 298 2.59 -0.88 -1.48
N GLU A 299 2.18 0.01 -0.58
CA GLU A 299 2.27 -0.21 0.86
C GLU A 299 1.35 -1.35 1.33
N SER A 300 0.13 -1.43 0.79
CA SER A 300 -0.82 -2.49 1.11
C SER A 300 -0.28 -3.87 0.74
N TRP A 301 0.21 -4.04 -0.50
CA TRP A 301 0.75 -5.31 -0.95
C TRP A 301 2.08 -5.65 -0.28
N MET A 302 2.92 -4.66 0.01
CA MET A 302 4.14 -4.85 0.81
C MET A 302 3.83 -5.41 2.21
N LEU A 303 2.79 -4.90 2.87
CA LEU A 303 2.35 -5.42 4.17
C LEU A 303 1.80 -6.85 4.07
N LEU A 304 0.97 -7.14 3.06
CA LEU A 304 0.50 -8.50 2.83
C LEU A 304 1.66 -9.46 2.56
N ALA A 305 2.64 -9.03 1.77
CA ALA A 305 3.84 -9.79 1.45
C ALA A 305 4.74 -10.02 2.65
N ALA A 306 4.77 -9.09 3.62
CA ALA A 306 5.54 -9.25 4.85
C ALA A 306 5.11 -10.50 5.65
N ARG A 307 3.86 -10.97 5.51
CA ARG A 307 3.38 -12.23 6.11
C ARG A 307 4.10 -13.47 5.57
N ALA A 308 4.64 -13.39 4.36
CA ALA A 308 5.43 -14.46 3.75
C ALA A 308 6.79 -14.64 4.43
N LEU A 309 7.26 -13.61 5.15
CA LEU A 309 8.56 -13.60 5.82
C LEU A 309 8.46 -14.37 7.13
N LYS A 310 8.38 -15.69 7.01
CA LYS A 310 8.44 -16.60 8.16
C LYS A 310 9.90 -16.79 8.57
N ALA A 311 10.21 -16.25 9.75
CA ALA A 311 11.35 -16.60 10.60
C ALA A 311 12.73 -16.00 10.23
N GLY A 312 13.56 -15.89 11.27
CA GLY A 312 14.89 -15.29 11.26
C GLY A 312 15.02 -14.10 12.24
N ASN A 313 13.89 -13.55 12.70
CA ASN A 313 13.91 -12.45 13.67
C ASN A 313 14.32 -12.93 15.07
N ASP A 314 14.01 -14.15 15.48
CA ASP A 314 14.32 -14.66 16.83
C ASP A 314 15.83 -14.74 17.15
N SER A 315 16.67 -14.79 16.12
CA SER A 315 18.14 -14.78 16.27
C SER A 315 18.74 -13.38 16.37
N ILE A 316 17.92 -12.34 16.21
CA ILE A 316 18.33 -10.96 16.39
C ILE A 316 18.58 -10.72 17.89
N ALA A 317 19.77 -10.19 18.19
CA ALA A 317 20.16 -9.76 19.53
C ALA A 317 20.49 -8.28 19.49
N LEU A 318 19.73 -7.48 20.23
CA LEU A 318 19.87 -6.03 20.31
C LEU A 318 20.06 -5.59 21.77
N THR A 319 20.49 -4.34 21.93
CA THR A 319 20.21 -3.58 23.15
C THR A 319 19.39 -2.35 22.79
N ILE A 320 18.35 -2.08 23.58
CA ILE A 320 17.47 -0.92 23.46
C ILE A 320 17.70 -0.06 24.70
N ASN A 321 18.25 1.13 24.51
CA ASN A 321 18.67 2.03 25.60
C ASN A 321 19.56 1.32 26.64
N GLY A 322 20.41 0.39 26.18
CA GLY A 322 21.30 -0.41 27.02
C GLY A 322 20.65 -1.65 27.65
N ALA A 323 19.33 -1.82 27.57
CA ALA A 323 18.65 -3.03 28.03
C ALA A 323 18.68 -4.13 26.95
N PRO A 324 18.97 -5.40 27.29
CA PRO A 324 18.93 -6.50 26.32
C PRO A 324 17.54 -6.68 25.70
N HIS A 325 17.49 -6.90 24.38
CA HIS A 325 16.28 -7.20 23.62
C HIS A 325 16.57 -8.34 22.64
N ALA A 326 15.68 -9.33 22.60
CA ALA A 326 15.77 -10.45 21.67
C ALA A 326 14.63 -10.37 20.65
N GLY A 327 14.91 -10.73 19.40
CA GLY A 327 13.94 -10.64 18.33
C GLY A 327 14.03 -9.35 17.52
N ALA A 328 13.13 -9.22 16.54
CA ALA A 328 12.90 -7.95 15.87
C ALA A 328 12.47 -6.87 16.86
N TYR A 329 12.71 -5.62 16.50
CA TYR A 329 12.30 -4.47 17.28
C TYR A 329 11.48 -3.52 16.43
N SER A 330 10.39 -3.01 17.00
CA SER A 330 9.69 -1.86 16.44
C SER A 330 9.20 -0.93 17.52
N ASP A 331 9.15 0.36 17.18
CA ASP A 331 8.61 1.39 18.07
C ASP A 331 8.08 2.56 17.24
N GLN A 332 7.04 3.21 17.75
CA GLN A 332 6.50 4.44 17.20
C GLN A 332 6.49 5.51 18.29
N ILE A 333 7.27 6.56 18.05
CA ILE A 333 7.52 7.63 19.02
C ILE A 333 6.89 8.91 18.49
N ALA A 334 6.13 9.60 19.33
CA ALA A 334 5.64 10.93 19.00
C ALA A 334 6.79 11.94 18.90
N GLY A 335 6.68 12.91 17.99
CA GLY A 335 7.73 13.90 17.79
C GLY A 335 8.04 14.75 19.03
N SER A 336 7.07 14.96 19.92
CA SER A 336 7.27 15.63 21.22
C SER A 336 8.15 14.81 22.17
N ASP A 337 8.08 13.49 22.08
CA ASP A 337 8.66 12.57 23.07
C ASP A 337 10.11 12.25 22.73
N ILE A 338 10.46 12.20 21.44
CA ILE A 338 11.84 11.95 20.99
C ILE A 338 12.82 13.02 21.46
N ALA A 339 12.33 14.24 21.74
CA ALA A 339 13.14 15.33 22.28
C ALA A 339 13.58 15.09 23.73
N ASN A 340 12.80 14.34 24.49
CA ASN A 340 13.06 14.06 25.91
C ASN A 340 13.63 12.66 26.14
N SER A 341 13.30 11.73 25.25
CA SER A 341 13.61 10.30 25.35
C SER A 341 14.25 9.80 24.05
N PRO A 342 15.55 10.05 23.84
CA PRO A 342 16.24 9.54 22.65
C PRO A 342 16.30 8.01 22.69
N LEU A 343 16.06 7.37 21.55
CA LEU A 343 16.16 5.93 21.40
C LEU A 343 17.57 5.57 20.91
N THR A 344 18.23 4.65 21.61
CA THR A 344 19.50 4.05 21.16
C THR A 344 19.30 2.56 20.96
N VAL A 345 19.59 2.08 19.76
CA VAL A 345 19.55 0.66 19.43
C VAL A 345 20.93 0.20 19.00
N ALA A 346 21.44 -0.88 19.57
CA ALA A 346 22.70 -1.49 19.13
C ALA A 346 22.54 -2.98 18.82
N ASN A 347 23.16 -3.42 17.73
CA ASN A 347 23.21 -4.81 17.32
C ASN A 347 24.31 -5.55 18.07
N THR A 348 23.92 -6.41 19.02
CA THR A 348 24.85 -7.25 19.78
C THR A 348 25.07 -8.62 19.16
N GLY A 349 24.32 -8.97 18.11
CA GLY A 349 24.52 -10.18 17.33
C GLY A 349 25.71 -10.09 16.37
N SER A 350 26.16 -11.23 15.87
CA SER A 350 27.30 -11.30 14.94
C SER A 350 26.96 -10.88 13.52
N ASN A 351 25.70 -11.04 13.11
CA ASN A 351 25.25 -10.75 11.76
C ASN A 351 24.88 -9.27 11.62
N PRO A 352 25.27 -8.59 10.53
CA PRO A 352 24.81 -7.22 10.28
C PRO A 352 23.29 -7.19 10.09
N LEU A 353 22.68 -6.10 10.51
CA LEU A 353 21.24 -5.83 10.38
C LEU A 353 21.03 -4.47 9.73
N GLN A 354 19.81 -4.18 9.31
CA GLN A 354 19.40 -2.86 8.85
C GLN A 354 18.29 -2.33 9.76
N ALA A 355 18.47 -1.10 10.22
CA ALA A 355 17.44 -0.33 10.89
C ALA A 355 16.77 0.59 9.88
N VAL A 356 15.45 0.62 9.87
CA VAL A 356 14.65 1.54 9.08
C VAL A 356 14.07 2.58 10.03
N VAL A 357 14.34 3.85 9.73
CA VAL A 357 13.79 4.99 10.47
C VAL A 357 12.91 5.77 9.51
N THR A 358 11.64 5.89 9.85
CA THR A 358 10.67 6.66 9.06
C THR A 358 10.12 7.80 9.90
N THR A 359 10.22 9.03 9.39
CA THR A 359 9.63 10.21 10.02
C THR A 359 8.46 10.70 9.20
N VAL A 360 7.37 11.09 9.85
CA VAL A 360 6.25 11.82 9.22
C VAL A 360 6.07 13.12 9.99
N ALA A 361 6.45 14.24 9.38
CA ALA A 361 6.42 15.53 10.05
C ALA A 361 6.23 16.70 9.07
N SER A 362 5.51 17.74 9.49
CA SER A 362 5.36 18.95 8.68
C SER A 362 6.62 19.81 8.80
N PRO A 363 7.18 20.34 7.69
CA PRO A 363 8.36 21.18 7.76
C PRO A 363 8.03 22.53 8.41
N ILE A 364 9.00 23.11 9.14
CA ILE A 364 8.85 24.43 9.79
C ILE A 364 8.80 25.53 8.74
N GLN A 365 9.64 25.42 7.71
CA GLN A 365 9.68 26.33 6.58
C GLN A 365 8.98 25.69 5.38
N PRO A 366 8.23 26.46 4.57
CA PRO A 366 7.68 25.95 3.31
C PRO A 366 8.79 25.35 2.45
N LEU A 367 8.53 24.20 1.85
CA LEU A 367 9.45 23.62 0.88
C LEU A 367 9.50 24.50 -0.38
N PRO A 368 10.63 24.52 -1.10
CA PRO A 368 10.70 25.16 -2.41
C PRO A 368 9.60 24.61 -3.33
N ALA A 369 8.99 25.50 -4.12
CA ALA A 369 8.05 25.08 -5.15
C ALA A 369 8.75 24.11 -6.11
N SER A 370 8.13 22.95 -6.33
CA SER A 370 8.64 21.88 -7.18
C SER A 370 7.47 21.12 -7.79
N GLY A 371 7.75 20.32 -8.82
CA GLY A 371 6.79 19.48 -9.49
C GLY A 371 7.51 18.46 -10.34
N ASP A 372 7.01 17.23 -10.33
CA ASP A 372 7.44 16.17 -11.24
C ASP A 372 6.23 15.82 -12.10
N GLY A 373 6.33 16.11 -13.41
CA GLY A 373 5.24 15.94 -14.36
C GLY A 373 4.06 16.91 -14.26
N PHE A 374 3.90 17.64 -13.16
CA PHE A 374 2.84 18.63 -12.97
C PHE A 374 3.35 19.94 -12.42
N THR A 375 2.71 21.04 -12.81
CA THR A 375 2.87 22.35 -12.18
C THR A 375 1.51 22.86 -11.71
N ILE A 376 1.46 23.43 -10.52
CA ILE A 376 0.25 24.06 -9.96
C ILE A 376 0.55 25.51 -9.59
N GLY A 377 -0.34 26.41 -10.00
CA GLY A 377 -0.33 27.83 -9.64
C GLY A 377 -1.63 28.21 -8.95
N ARG A 378 -1.55 29.14 -8.00
CA ARG A 378 -2.71 29.69 -7.27
C ARG A 378 -2.74 31.20 -7.42
N THR A 379 -3.87 31.72 -7.88
CA THR A 379 -4.11 33.17 -8.03
C THR A 379 -5.43 33.53 -7.36
N TYR A 380 -5.48 34.72 -6.77
CA TYR A 380 -6.67 35.24 -6.09
C TYR A 380 -7.27 36.38 -6.89
N TYR A 381 -8.59 36.41 -6.98
CA TYR A 381 -9.34 37.46 -7.65
C TYR A 381 -10.42 38.04 -6.74
N LYS A 382 -10.75 39.31 -6.93
CA LYS A 382 -11.98 39.91 -6.40
C LYS A 382 -13.18 39.41 -7.21
N LEU A 383 -14.39 39.63 -6.69
CA LEU A 383 -15.63 39.22 -7.36
C LEU A 383 -15.87 39.93 -8.72
N ASP A 384 -15.20 41.05 -8.97
CA ASP A 384 -15.24 41.76 -10.26
C ASP A 384 -14.23 41.21 -11.28
N GLY A 385 -13.45 40.19 -10.92
CA GLY A 385 -12.46 39.54 -11.78
C GLY A 385 -11.07 40.20 -11.77
N THR A 386 -10.85 41.25 -10.99
CA THR A 386 -9.51 41.85 -10.82
C THR A 386 -8.65 41.01 -9.87
N GLU A 387 -7.35 40.92 -10.14
CA GLU A 387 -6.43 40.18 -9.27
C GLU A 387 -6.35 40.82 -7.88
N ALA A 388 -6.32 39.98 -6.84
CA ALA A 388 -6.36 40.38 -5.44
C ALA A 388 -5.03 40.06 -4.73
N ASN A 389 -4.53 41.02 -3.95
CA ASN A 389 -3.45 40.77 -2.99
C ASN A 389 -4.03 40.35 -1.65
N VAL A 390 -3.90 39.07 -1.31
CA VAL A 390 -4.43 38.51 -0.04
C VAL A 390 -3.73 39.02 1.21
N THR A 391 -2.55 39.66 1.10
CA THR A 391 -1.88 40.27 2.27
C THR A 391 -2.58 41.55 2.74
N GLU A 392 -3.48 42.11 1.93
CA GLU A 392 -4.24 43.33 2.22
C GLU A 392 -5.71 43.03 2.53
N ALA A 393 -6.04 41.76 2.75
CA ALA A 393 -7.41 41.32 2.90
C ALA A 393 -8.10 41.91 4.14
N THR A 394 -9.35 42.34 3.96
CA THR A 394 -10.19 42.84 5.05
C THR A 394 -11.14 41.76 5.56
N GLN A 395 -11.57 41.88 6.82
CA GLN A 395 -12.52 40.93 7.40
C GLN A 395 -13.83 40.92 6.60
N ASN A 396 -14.33 39.72 6.28
CA ASN A 396 -15.54 39.48 5.49
C ASN A 396 -15.43 39.83 3.99
N GLU A 397 -14.21 40.12 3.49
CA GLU A 397 -13.99 40.26 2.06
C GLU A 397 -14.06 38.90 1.35
N ARG A 398 -14.59 38.89 0.12
CA ARG A 398 -14.82 37.67 -0.66
C ARG A 398 -13.87 37.63 -1.85
N TYR A 399 -13.22 36.49 -2.03
CA TYR A 399 -12.30 36.23 -3.13
C TYR A 399 -12.71 34.99 -3.91
N VAL A 400 -12.29 34.96 -5.18
CA VAL A 400 -12.29 33.78 -6.03
C VAL A 400 -10.87 33.24 -6.08
N VAL A 401 -10.66 32.00 -5.65
CA VAL A 401 -9.37 31.31 -5.75
C VAL A 401 -9.37 30.52 -7.05
N VAL A 402 -8.37 30.75 -7.90
CA VAL A 402 -8.19 30.03 -9.16
C VAL A 402 -6.91 29.20 -9.06
N LEU A 403 -7.06 27.90 -9.28
CA LEU A 403 -5.94 26.95 -9.37
C LEU A 403 -5.72 26.60 -10.84
N ASN A 404 -4.51 26.84 -11.34
CA ASN A 404 -4.09 26.45 -12.67
C ASN A 404 -3.15 25.26 -12.58
N ILE A 405 -3.54 24.13 -13.18
CA ILE A 405 -2.77 22.89 -13.17
C ILE A 405 -2.37 22.58 -14.62
N TYR A 406 -1.07 22.42 -14.85
CA TYR A 406 -0.52 22.01 -16.15
C TYR A 406 0.23 20.70 -16.02
N GLU A 407 -0.14 19.74 -16.86
CA GLU A 407 0.62 18.52 -17.10
C GLU A 407 1.81 18.84 -18.02
N GLN A 408 3.01 18.48 -17.57
CA GLN A 408 4.27 18.73 -18.26
C GLN A 408 4.74 17.51 -19.08
N ASN A 409 4.01 16.40 -19.00
CA ASN A 409 4.26 15.18 -19.76
C ASN A 409 2.95 14.64 -20.35
N LYS A 410 2.92 13.36 -20.73
CA LYS A 410 1.73 12.69 -21.27
C LYS A 410 1.34 11.50 -20.39
N TRP A 411 1.57 11.62 -19.08
CA TRP A 411 1.31 10.53 -18.16
C TRP A 411 -0.19 10.43 -17.89
N PRO A 412 -0.76 9.23 -17.99
CA PRO A 412 -2.11 8.98 -17.55
C PRO A 412 -2.23 9.32 -16.07
N SER A 413 -3.15 10.23 -15.76
CA SER A 413 -3.12 10.88 -14.46
C SER A 413 -4.47 10.84 -13.78
N ARG A 414 -4.48 10.25 -12.58
CA ARG A 414 -5.57 10.36 -11.61
C ARG A 414 -5.16 11.40 -10.57
N LEU A 415 -5.56 12.64 -10.79
CA LEU A 415 -5.10 13.78 -9.99
C LEU A 415 -5.95 13.99 -8.74
N VAL A 416 -5.29 14.22 -7.61
CA VAL A 416 -5.88 14.79 -6.41
C VAL A 416 -5.28 16.17 -6.22
N ILE A 417 -6.13 17.19 -6.12
CA ILE A 417 -5.70 18.57 -5.89
C ILE A 417 -5.98 18.89 -4.43
N THR A 418 -4.95 19.36 -3.72
CA THR A 418 -5.05 19.72 -2.32
C THR A 418 -4.57 21.14 -2.13
N ASP A 419 -5.51 22.04 -1.86
CA ASP A 419 -5.24 23.44 -1.54
C ASP A 419 -5.60 23.70 -0.08
N LEU A 420 -4.60 23.78 0.80
CA LEU A 420 -4.83 24.03 2.21
C LEU A 420 -5.27 25.47 2.43
N LEU A 421 -6.45 25.64 3.06
CA LEU A 421 -6.96 26.91 3.57
C LEU A 421 -6.25 27.36 4.84
#